data_AF-A0A7G9P4T8-F1
#
_entry.id   AF-A0A7G9P4T8-F1
#
_cell.length_a   1.000
_cell.length_b   1.000
_cell.length_c   1.000
_cell.angle_alpha   90.00
_cell.angle_beta   90.00
_cell.angle_gamma   90.00
#
_symmetry.space_group_name_H-M   'P 1'
#
loop_
_entity.id
_entity.type
_entity.pdbx_description
1 polymer ?
#
loop_
_entity_poly.entity_id
_entity_poly.type
_entity_poly.pdbx_seq_one_letter_code
_entity_poly.pdbx_strand_id
1 'polypeptide(L)'
;MATWQDMSLAAMKAARLLAGRKNHRSAINRAYYAAFSAMTNEIRKRTHEFPRGYEHPPHVRVGSYIKRFLTDRTKAHRDELRDAMARLYAARVEADYRHESTPTDREMGNAMVDALYIMESVGVI
;
A
#
# COMPACT_ATOMS: atom_id res chain seq x y z
N MET A 1 -3.36 -17.38 13.39
CA MET A 1 -2.99 -15.95 13.57
C MET A 1 -2.96 -15.32 12.19
N ALA A 2 -3.60 -14.17 11.97
CA ALA A 2 -3.67 -13.56 10.63
C ALA A 2 -2.28 -13.07 10.20
N THR A 3 -1.88 -13.40 8.97
CA THR A 3 -0.61 -12.95 8.38
C THR A 3 -0.75 -11.58 7.71
N TRP A 4 0.37 -10.92 7.42
CA TRP A 4 0.38 -9.70 6.61
C TRP A 4 -0.21 -9.91 5.20
N GLN A 5 -0.04 -11.11 4.65
CA GLN A 5 -0.65 -11.50 3.37
C GLN A 5 -2.17 -11.61 3.48
N ASP A 6 -2.69 -12.23 4.55
CA ASP A 6 -4.13 -12.31 4.81
C ASP A 6 -4.74 -10.90 4.95
N MET A 7 -4.04 -10.01 5.66
CA MET A 7 -4.45 -8.61 5.81
C MET A 7 -4.46 -7.87 4.47
N SER A 8 -3.48 -8.13 3.61
CA SER A 8 -3.42 -7.53 2.27
C SER A 8 -4.61 -7.94 1.41
N LEU A 9 -4.91 -9.24 1.34
CA LEU A 9 -6.04 -9.78 0.56
C LEU A 9 -7.39 -9.30 1.11
N ALA A 10 -7.57 -9.32 2.44
CA ALA A 10 -8.78 -8.84 3.07
C ALA A 10 -9.02 -7.34 2.82
N ALA A 11 -7.97 -6.53 2.91
CA ALA A 11 -8.04 -5.10 2.62
C ALA A 11 -8.38 -4.83 1.15
N MET A 12 -7.79 -5.58 0.21
CA MET A 12 -8.09 -5.40 -1.21
C MET A 12 -9.54 -5.79 -1.56
N LYS A 13 -10.04 -6.88 -0.95
CA LYS A 13 -11.45 -7.27 -1.07
C LYS A 13 -12.37 -6.15 -0.55
N ALA A 14 -12.07 -5.58 0.61
CA ALA A 14 -12.82 -4.46 1.16
C ALA A 14 -12.77 -3.22 0.25
N ALA A 15 -11.59 -2.90 -0.30
CA ALA A 15 -11.41 -1.78 -1.22
C ALA A 15 -12.32 -1.90 -2.45
N ARG A 16 -12.37 -3.08 -3.07
CA ARG A 16 -13.25 -3.35 -4.23
C ARG A 16 -14.73 -3.19 -3.87
N LEU A 17 -15.16 -3.70 -2.72
CA LEU A 17 -16.55 -3.58 -2.27
C LEU A 17 -16.94 -2.12 -2.02
N LEU A 18 -16.06 -1.33 -1.41
CA LEU A 18 -16.28 0.08 -1.11
C LEU A 18 -16.28 0.94 -2.39
N ALA A 19 -15.38 0.64 -3.33
CA ALA A 19 -15.34 1.27 -4.64
C ALA A 19 -16.65 1.05 -5.40
N GLY A 20 -17.18 -0.18 -5.43
CA GLY A 20 -18.46 -0.50 -6.06
C GLY A 20 -19.66 0.23 -5.44
N ARG A 21 -19.55 0.67 -4.19
CA ARG A 21 -20.55 1.48 -3.47
C ARG A 21 -20.29 2.99 -3.54
N LYS A 22 -19.32 3.44 -4.36
CA LYS A 22 -18.86 4.83 -4.45
C LYS A 22 -18.38 5.44 -3.14
N ASN A 23 -17.95 4.61 -2.18
CA ASN A 23 -17.32 5.08 -0.95
C ASN A 23 -15.81 5.25 -1.19
N HIS A 24 -15.46 6.27 -1.99
CA HIS A 24 -14.10 6.45 -2.50
C HIS A 24 -13.06 6.66 -1.40
N ARG A 25 -13.36 7.48 -0.39
CA ARG A 25 -12.44 7.71 0.73
C ARG A 25 -12.04 6.39 1.40
N SER A 26 -13.03 5.59 1.76
CA SER A 26 -12.79 4.30 2.41
C SER A 26 -12.14 3.30 1.46
N ALA A 27 -12.50 3.31 0.18
CA ALA A 27 -11.88 2.45 -0.82
C ALA A 27 -10.38 2.74 -0.99
N ILE A 28 -9.99 4.01 -1.12
CA ILE A 28 -8.60 4.46 -1.21
C ILE A 28 -7.82 4.05 0.05
N ASN A 29 -8.39 4.28 1.23
CA ASN A 29 -7.79 3.86 2.50
C ASN A 29 -7.52 2.35 2.52
N ARG A 30 -8.49 1.53 2.12
CA ARG A 30 -8.34 0.07 2.07
C ARG A 30 -7.36 -0.39 0.99
N ALA A 31 -7.32 0.28 -0.16
CA ALA A 31 -6.32 0.00 -1.21
C ALA A 31 -4.90 0.27 -0.70
N TYR A 32 -4.69 1.39 0.00
CA TYR A 32 -3.42 1.68 0.66
C TYR A 32 -3.01 0.59 1.65
N TYR A 33 -3.91 0.16 2.53
CA TYR A 33 -3.59 -0.89 3.50
C TYR A 33 -3.34 -2.26 2.85
N ALA A 34 -3.95 -2.54 1.71
CA ALA A 34 -3.66 -3.75 0.94
C ALA A 34 -2.20 -3.75 0.44
N ALA A 35 -1.78 -2.67 -0.21
CA ALA A 35 -0.42 -2.48 -0.69
C ALA A 35 0.60 -2.41 0.45
N PHE A 36 0.29 -1.69 1.53
CA PHE A 36 1.16 -1.57 2.70
C PHE A 36 1.39 -2.91 3.38
N SER A 37 0.34 -3.72 3.55
CA SER A 37 0.46 -5.04 4.17
C SER A 37 1.26 -6.00 3.27
N ALA A 38 1.05 -5.96 1.95
CA ALA A 38 1.82 -6.72 0.97
C ALA A 38 3.31 -6.37 1.02
N MET A 39 3.61 -5.08 0.96
CA MET A 39 4.98 -4.58 1.00
C MET A 39 5.66 -4.84 2.35
N THR A 40 4.91 -4.72 3.45
CA THR A 40 5.42 -5.03 4.80
C THR A 40 5.78 -6.51 4.91
N ASN A 41 4.93 -7.41 4.40
CA ASN A 41 5.24 -8.84 4.32
C ASN A 41 6.57 -9.08 3.57
N GLU A 42 6.72 -8.44 2.42
CA GLU A 42 7.90 -8.61 1.56
C GLU A 42 9.18 -8.06 2.17
N ILE A 43 9.11 -6.89 2.84
CA ILE A 43 10.23 -6.32 3.59
C ILE A 43 10.59 -7.21 4.79
N ARG A 44 9.58 -7.75 5.50
CA ARG A 44 9.81 -8.60 6.68
C ARG A 44 10.54 -9.90 6.38
N LYS A 45 10.40 -10.43 5.16
CA LYS A 45 11.19 -11.59 4.71
C LYS A 45 12.70 -11.29 4.66
N ARG A 46 13.08 -10.01 4.61
CA ARG A 46 14.47 -9.55 4.40
C ARG A 46 15.04 -8.79 5.60
N THR A 47 14.20 -8.30 6.51
CA THR A 47 14.65 -7.62 7.72
C THR A 47 13.64 -7.72 8.86
N HIS A 48 14.16 -7.72 10.09
CA HIS A 48 13.38 -7.55 11.32
C HIS A 48 13.71 -6.21 12.01
N GLU A 49 14.51 -5.35 11.35
CA GLU A 49 14.94 -4.05 11.87
C GLU A 49 13.88 -2.97 11.62
N PHE A 50 12.85 -2.96 12.45
CA PHE A 50 11.92 -1.82 12.56
C PHE A 50 12.25 -0.98 13.79
N PRO A 51 11.83 0.30 13.83
CA PRO A 51 11.94 1.11 15.04
C PRO A 51 11.36 0.36 16.25
N ARG A 52 11.98 0.54 17.42
CA ARG A 52 11.58 -0.17 18.64
C ARG A 52 10.08 0.00 18.90
N GLY A 53 9.39 -1.14 19.09
CA GLY A 53 7.94 -1.19 19.34
C GLY A 53 7.06 -1.26 18.09
N TYR A 54 7.64 -1.28 16.89
CA TYR A 54 6.90 -1.43 15.63
C TYR A 54 7.14 -2.81 15.01
N GLU A 55 6.07 -3.42 14.48
CA GLU A 55 6.14 -4.68 13.71
C GLU A 55 6.18 -4.46 12.19
N HIS A 56 6.29 -3.20 11.78
CA HIS A 56 6.22 -2.75 10.39
C HIS A 56 7.06 -1.48 10.18
N PRO A 57 7.44 -1.15 8.94
CA PRO A 57 8.06 0.14 8.65
C PRO A 57 7.07 1.29 8.96
N PRO A 58 7.55 2.46 9.41
CA PRO A 58 6.74 3.67 9.43
C PRO A 58 6.25 4.00 8.02
N HIS A 59 4.99 4.41 7.88
CA HIS A 59 4.35 4.68 6.58
C HIS A 59 5.19 5.58 5.65
N VAL A 60 5.72 6.69 6.20
CA VAL A 60 6.56 7.64 5.48
C VAL A 60 7.92 7.10 5.06
N ARG A 61 8.38 6.00 5.67
CA ARG A 61 9.70 5.40 5.42
C ARG A 61 9.65 4.17 4.52
N VAL A 62 8.47 3.67 4.13
CA VAL A 62 8.36 2.45 3.29
C VAL A 62 9.22 2.56 2.03
N GLY A 63 9.23 3.71 1.37
CA GLY A 63 10.07 3.94 0.18
C GLY A 63 11.58 3.76 0.44
N SER A 64 12.07 4.17 1.62
CA SER A 64 13.46 3.93 2.02
C SER A 64 13.74 2.45 2.28
N TYR A 65 12.77 1.73 2.87
CA TYR A 65 12.89 0.29 3.09
C TYR A 65 12.88 -0.49 1.76
N ILE A 66 12.05 -0.11 0.79
CA ILE A 66 12.05 -0.69 -0.56
C ILE A 66 13.45 -0.58 -1.17
N LYS A 67 14.04 0.63 -1.15
CA LYS A 67 15.39 0.86 -1.69
C LYS A 67 16.47 0.05 -0.99
N ARG A 68 16.40 -0.04 0.33
CA ARG A 68 17.42 -0.67 1.17
C ARG A 68 17.36 -2.20 1.13
N PHE A 69 16.16 -2.78 1.12
CA PHE A 69 16.00 -4.21 1.38
C PHE A 69 15.59 -5.03 0.15
N LEU A 70 14.94 -4.46 -0.87
CA LEU A 70 14.56 -5.22 -2.08
C LEU A 70 15.70 -5.23 -3.12
N THR A 71 16.91 -5.57 -2.67
CA THR A 71 18.14 -5.51 -3.48
C THR A 71 18.19 -6.55 -4.60
N ASP A 72 17.36 -7.59 -4.49
CA ASP A 72 17.13 -8.62 -5.51
C ASP A 72 16.34 -8.13 -6.73
N ARG A 73 15.77 -6.92 -6.67
CA ARG A 73 15.04 -6.29 -7.77
C ARG A 73 15.94 -5.31 -8.55
N THR A 74 15.56 -4.95 -9.77
CA THR A 74 16.28 -3.89 -10.50
C THR A 74 16.04 -2.53 -9.83
N LYS A 75 16.96 -1.57 -10.05
CA LYS A 75 16.80 -0.20 -9.55
C LYS A 75 15.49 0.43 -10.06
N ALA A 76 15.19 0.27 -11.34
CA ALA A 76 13.97 0.79 -11.97
C ALA A 76 12.72 0.26 -11.26
N HIS A 77 12.62 -1.05 -11.08
CA HIS A 77 11.49 -1.68 -10.40
C HIS A 77 11.36 -1.22 -8.93
N ARG A 78 12.47 -1.06 -8.20
CA ARG A 78 12.41 -0.48 -6.85
C ARG A 78 11.91 0.96 -6.84
N ASP A 79 12.30 1.77 -7.81
CA ASP A 79 11.86 3.17 -7.92
C ASP A 79 10.37 3.24 -8.27
N GLU A 80 9.88 2.38 -9.16
CA GLU A 80 8.44 2.27 -9.48
C GLU A 80 7.60 1.87 -8.25
N LEU A 81 8.03 0.84 -7.51
CA LEU A 81 7.35 0.42 -6.28
C LEU A 81 7.33 1.52 -5.21
N ARG A 82 8.44 2.24 -5.06
CA ARG A 82 8.55 3.40 -4.17
C ARG A 82 7.55 4.47 -4.57
N ASP A 83 7.49 4.80 -5.85
CA ASP A 83 6.65 5.89 -6.35
C ASP A 83 5.17 5.53 -6.28
N ALA A 84 4.80 4.27 -6.56
CA ALA A 84 3.45 3.76 -6.35
C ALA A 84 3.04 3.82 -4.86
N MET A 85 3.90 3.37 -3.94
CA MET A 85 3.64 3.49 -2.50
C MET A 85 3.50 4.95 -2.05
N ALA A 86 4.30 5.86 -2.60
CA ALA A 86 4.24 7.28 -2.28
C ALA A 86 2.93 7.93 -2.77
N ARG A 87 2.52 7.65 -4.02
CA ARG A 87 1.23 8.12 -4.58
C ARG A 87 0.06 7.61 -3.76
N LEU A 88 0.05 6.33 -3.41
CA LEU A 88 -0.99 5.72 -2.57
C LEU A 88 -1.06 6.34 -1.18
N TYR A 89 0.10 6.57 -0.56
CA TYR A 89 0.14 7.18 0.77
C TYR A 89 -0.41 8.60 0.73
N ALA A 90 -0.02 9.40 -0.26
CA ALA A 90 -0.55 10.74 -0.47
C ALA A 90 -2.07 10.72 -0.70
N ALA A 91 -2.56 9.86 -1.58
CA ALA A 91 -4.00 9.70 -1.84
C ALA A 91 -4.77 9.32 -0.57
N ARG A 92 -4.21 8.43 0.26
CA ARG A 92 -4.80 8.04 1.54
C ARG A 92 -4.83 9.19 2.55
N VAL A 93 -3.75 9.98 2.64
CA VAL A 93 -3.72 11.16 3.52
C VAL A 93 -4.79 12.19 3.11
N GLU A 94 -4.90 12.49 1.82
CA GLU A 94 -5.95 13.38 1.31
C GLU A 94 -7.35 12.81 1.59
N ALA A 95 -7.56 11.52 1.31
CA ALA A 95 -8.84 10.84 1.52
C ALA A 95 -9.27 10.75 3.00
N ASP A 96 -8.33 10.59 3.94
CA ASP A 96 -8.64 10.45 5.37
C ASP A 96 -8.77 11.80 6.08
N TYR A 97 -7.91 12.77 5.76
CA TYR A 97 -7.74 13.98 6.60
C TYR A 97 -8.23 15.27 5.95
N ARG A 98 -8.38 15.31 4.62
CA ARG A 98 -8.91 16.50 3.95
C ARG A 98 -10.42 16.44 3.87
N HIS A 99 -11.08 16.97 4.90
CA HIS A 99 -12.52 16.92 5.05
C HIS A 99 -13.28 17.63 3.92
N GLU A 100 -12.69 18.65 3.31
CA GLU A 100 -13.32 19.44 2.23
C GLU A 100 -13.27 18.77 0.85
N SER A 101 -12.34 17.84 0.61
CA SER A 101 -12.16 17.24 -0.72
C SER A 101 -12.81 15.86 -0.83
N THR A 102 -13.77 15.69 -1.73
CA THR A 102 -14.31 14.36 -2.03
C THR A 102 -13.49 13.71 -3.14
N PRO A 103 -12.86 12.53 -2.91
CA PRO A 103 -12.13 11.86 -3.95
C PRO A 103 -13.02 11.47 -5.14
N THR A 104 -12.53 11.70 -6.33
CA THR A 104 -13.16 11.39 -7.61
C THR A 104 -13.04 9.90 -7.95
N ASP A 105 -13.85 9.43 -8.91
CA ASP A 105 -13.71 8.08 -9.47
C ASP A 105 -12.30 7.83 -10.03
N ARG A 106 -11.68 8.85 -10.63
CA ARG A 106 -10.32 8.79 -11.17
C ARG A 106 -9.28 8.57 -10.08
N GLU A 107 -9.36 9.30 -8.98
CA GLU A 107 -8.42 9.16 -7.85
C GLU A 107 -8.56 7.80 -7.17
N MET A 108 -9.80 7.32 -7.00
CA MET A 108 -10.06 5.96 -6.53
C MET A 108 -9.48 4.92 -7.49
N GLY A 109 -9.72 5.07 -8.80
CA GLY A 109 -9.18 4.17 -9.83
C GLY A 109 -7.65 4.11 -9.82
N ASN A 110 -6.98 5.26 -9.74
CA ASN A 110 -5.52 5.33 -9.65
C ASN A 110 -4.99 4.62 -8.40
N ALA A 111 -5.64 4.80 -7.25
CA ALA A 111 -5.26 4.09 -6.03
C ALA A 111 -5.44 2.56 -6.16
N MET A 112 -6.52 2.11 -6.82
CA MET A 112 -6.72 0.68 -7.04
C MET A 112 -5.65 0.09 -7.97
N VAL A 113 -5.26 0.81 -9.02
CA VAL A 113 -4.20 0.40 -9.96
C VAL A 113 -2.85 0.31 -9.24
N ASP A 114 -2.45 1.34 -8.50
CA ASP A 114 -1.19 1.34 -7.76
C ASP A 114 -1.15 0.20 -6.74
N ALA A 115 -2.26 -0.06 -6.04
CA ALA A 115 -2.33 -1.13 -5.05
C ALA A 115 -2.20 -2.52 -5.68
N LEU A 116 -2.89 -2.76 -6.80
CA LEU A 116 -2.79 -4.02 -7.55
C LEU A 116 -1.38 -4.24 -8.08
N TYR A 117 -0.78 -3.22 -8.69
CA TYR A 117 0.59 -3.29 -9.19
C TYR A 117 1.57 -3.71 -8.09
N ILE A 118 1.47 -3.11 -6.89
CA ILE A 118 2.33 -3.47 -5.76
C ILE A 118 2.08 -4.91 -5.31
N MET A 119 0.82 -5.31 -5.18
CA MET A 119 0.45 -6.66 -4.71
C MET A 119 0.95 -7.75 -5.66
N GLU A 120 0.76 -7.56 -6.98
CA GLU A 120 1.26 -8.46 -8.03
C GLU A 120 2.80 -8.50 -8.02
N SER A 121 3.44 -7.33 -7.95
CA SER A 121 4.90 -7.23 -7.94
C SER A 121 5.55 -7.97 -6.77
N VAL A 122 4.88 -8.08 -5.63
CA VAL A 122 5.38 -8.82 -4.45
C VAL A 122 4.77 -10.20 -4.27
N GLY A 123 4.05 -10.70 -5.29
CA GLY A 123 3.56 -12.08 -5.37
C GLY A 123 2.43 -12.41 -4.39
N VAL A 124 1.56 -11.44 -4.08
CA VAL A 124 0.37 -11.68 -3.23
C VAL A 124 -0.84 -12.15 -4.03
N ILE A 125 -0.96 -11.70 -5.28
CA ILE A 125 -2.01 -12.06 -6.25
C ILE A 125 -1.40 -12.41 -7.59
#